data_AF-A0A6I9XKA8-F1
#
_entry.id   AF-A0A6I9XKA8-F1
#
_cell.length_a   1.000
_cell.length_b   1.000
_cell.length_c   1.000
_cell.angle_alpha   90.00
_cell.angle_beta   90.00
_cell.angle_gamma   90.00
#
_symmetry.space_group_name_H-M   'P 1'
#
loop_
_entity.id
_entity.type
_entity.pdbx_description
1 polymer ?
#
loop_
_entity_poly.entity_id
_entity_poly.type
_entity_poly.pdbx_seq_one_letter_code
_entity_poly.pdbx_strand_id
1 'polypeptide(L)'
;MVKQKQREFALHIIDEVHQHWQNLVKQEDSSGEIECSNVTVEGSPFKITTEAAEEILEKAPESMGPQPIEPIVDKCYFMHPKL
;
A
#
# COMPACT_ATOMS: atom_id res chain seq x y z
N MET A 1 23.06 17.36 4.83
CA MET A 1 22.58 16.82 6.12
C MET A 1 21.09 16.58 6.02
N VAL A 2 20.62 15.34 6.09
CA VAL A 2 19.19 15.05 6.23
C VAL A 2 18.79 15.46 7.63
N LYS A 3 17.96 16.50 7.77
CA LYS A 3 17.34 16.83 9.06
C LYS A 3 16.36 15.71 9.39
N GLN A 4 16.70 14.86 10.35
CA GLN A 4 15.73 13.94 10.91
C GLN A 4 14.62 14.74 11.57
N LYS A 5 13.39 14.49 11.15
CA LYS A 5 12.20 15.10 11.72
C LYS A 5 12.01 14.55 13.13
N GLN A 6 11.75 15.44 14.09
CA GLN A 6 11.48 15.04 15.46
C GLN A 6 10.20 14.18 15.53
N ARG A 7 10.09 13.34 16.56
CA ARG A 7 8.98 12.39 16.74
C ARG A 7 7.60 13.03 16.54
N GLU A 8 7.39 14.23 17.09
CA GLU A 8 6.12 14.96 16.98
C GLU A 8 5.74 15.27 15.53
N PHE A 9 6.71 15.73 14.75
CA PHE A 9 6.50 15.96 13.32
C PHE A 9 6.14 14.65 12.59
N ALA A 10 6.82 13.55 12.89
CA ALA A 10 6.52 12.27 12.25
C ALA A 10 5.10 11.79 12.57
N LEU A 11 4.68 11.93 13.83
CA LEU A 11 3.32 11.58 14.25
C LEU A 11 2.25 12.46 13.58
N HIS A 12 2.53 13.75 13.42
CA HIS A 12 1.62 14.64 12.69
C HIS A 12 1.40 14.18 11.25
N ILE A 13 2.47 13.79 10.54
CA ILE A 13 2.35 13.26 9.17
C ILE A 13 1.57 11.94 9.15
N ILE A 14 1.81 11.04 10.11
CA ILE A 14 1.05 9.78 10.19
C ILE A 14 -0.44 10.05 10.37
N ASP A 15 -0.80 10.98 11.25
CA ASP A 15 -2.20 11.33 11.50
C ASP A 15 -2.84 11.97 10.26
N GLU A 16 -2.17 12.93 9.61
CA GLU A 16 -2.65 13.56 8.37
C GLU A 16 -2.91 12.53 7.26
N VAL A 17 -1.94 11.63 7.01
CA VAL A 17 -2.08 10.57 6.00
C VAL A 17 -3.18 9.57 6.40
N HIS A 18 -3.35 9.29 7.69
CA HIS A 18 -4.45 8.45 8.16
C HIS A 18 -5.82 9.07 7.87
N GLN A 19 -5.98 10.39 8.05
CA GLN A 19 -7.22 11.09 7.69
C GLN A 19 -7.50 11.00 6.18
N HIS A 20 -6.48 11.17 5.34
CA HIS A 20 -6.63 10.97 3.89
C HIS A 20 -7.06 9.54 3.54
N TRP A 21 -6.46 8.53 4.17
CA TRP A 21 -6.88 7.13 4.00
C TRP A 21 -8.32 6.91 4.47
N GLN A 22 -8.72 7.46 5.61
CA GLN A 22 -10.10 7.33 6.11
C GLN A 22 -11.12 7.92 5.15
N ASN A 23 -10.82 9.08 4.56
CA ASN A 23 -11.67 9.69 3.54
C ASN A 23 -11.75 8.82 2.29
N LEU A 24 -10.61 8.31 1.83
CA LEU A 24 -10.53 7.42 0.67
C LEU A 24 -11.44 6.19 0.84
N VAL A 25 -11.34 5.48 1.96
CA VAL A 25 -12.10 4.22 2.16
C VAL A 25 -13.56 4.44 2.58
N LYS A 26 -14.00 5.67 2.85
CA LYS A 26 -15.38 5.98 3.29
C LYS A 26 -16.19 6.83 2.31
N GLN A 27 -15.57 7.38 1.26
CA GLN A 27 -16.26 8.23 0.28
C GLN A 27 -16.51 7.50 -1.03
N GLU A 28 -17.77 7.46 -1.47
CA GLU A 28 -18.19 6.83 -2.73
C GLU A 28 -17.61 7.53 -3.98
N ASP A 29 -17.28 8.82 -3.88
CA ASP A 29 -16.75 9.65 -4.98
C ASP A 29 -15.22 9.62 -5.12
N SER A 30 -14.54 8.64 -4.51
CA SER A 30 -13.10 8.45 -4.77
C SER A 30 -12.90 8.18 -6.27
N SER A 31 -11.83 8.71 -6.87
CA SER A 31 -11.64 8.78 -8.34
C SER A 31 -11.57 7.42 -9.07
N GLY A 32 -11.82 6.30 -8.39
CA GLY A 32 -11.76 4.95 -8.93
C GLY A 32 -10.35 4.47 -9.26
N GLU A 33 -9.32 5.28 -8.98
CA GLU A 33 -7.91 4.93 -9.25
C GLU A 33 -7.35 3.91 -8.26
N ILE A 34 -7.90 3.85 -7.04
CA ILE A 34 -7.47 2.94 -5.98
C ILE A 34 -8.63 2.01 -5.62
N GLU A 35 -8.41 0.71 -5.74
CA GLU A 35 -9.36 -0.32 -5.28
C GLU A 35 -9.48 -0.27 -3.76
N CYS A 36 -10.70 0.03 -3.27
CA CYS A 36 -10.98 0.21 -1.84
C CYS A 36 -11.72 -0.98 -1.21
N SER A 37 -11.95 -2.06 -1.96
CA SER A 37 -12.56 -3.30 -1.47
C SER A 37 -11.85 -3.79 -0.20
N ASN A 38 -12.64 -4.03 0.85
CA ASN A 38 -12.13 -4.49 2.14
C ASN A 38 -13.18 -5.34 2.87
N VAL A 39 -12.77 -6.12 3.86
CA VAL A 39 -13.70 -7.01 4.62
C VAL A 39 -13.91 -6.57 6.07
N THR A 40 -13.15 -5.60 6.57
CA THR A 40 -13.11 -5.23 8.01
C THR A 40 -13.39 -3.76 8.32
N VAL A 41 -13.40 -2.86 7.33
CA VAL A 41 -13.61 -1.43 7.61
C VAL A 41 -15.11 -1.16 7.72
N GLU A 42 -15.58 -1.02 8.96
CA GLU A 42 -16.99 -0.72 9.22
C GLU A 42 -17.39 0.66 8.66
N GLY A 43 -18.57 0.73 8.04
CA GLY A 43 -19.10 1.93 7.42
C GLY A 43 -18.43 2.32 6.10
N SER A 44 -17.48 1.53 5.59
CA SER A 44 -16.96 1.68 4.24
C SER A 44 -18.03 1.26 3.22
N PRO A 45 -18.35 2.10 2.20
CA PRO A 45 -19.23 1.70 1.11
C PRO A 45 -18.62 0.59 0.24
N PHE A 46 -17.30 0.44 0.27
CA PHE A 46 -16.55 -0.60 -0.45
C PHE A 46 -16.40 -1.91 0.33
N LYS A 47 -17.10 -2.07 1.45
CA LYS A 47 -16.97 -3.29 2.26
C LYS A 47 -17.64 -4.46 1.53
N ILE A 48 -16.87 -5.50 1.24
CA ILE A 48 -17.34 -6.75 0.65
C ILE A 48 -17.46 -7.84 1.71
N THR A 49 -18.17 -8.91 1.38
CA THR A 49 -18.24 -10.08 2.27
C THR A 49 -16.97 -10.92 2.15
N THR A 50 -16.74 -11.76 3.16
CA THR A 50 -15.64 -12.73 3.16
C THR A 50 -15.73 -13.68 1.96
N GLU A 51 -16.94 -14.12 1.62
CA GLU A 51 -17.19 -15.05 0.51
C GLU A 51 -16.86 -14.39 -0.84
N ALA A 52 -17.21 -13.11 -1.03
CA ALA A 52 -16.85 -12.37 -2.23
C ALA A 52 -15.33 -12.17 -2.35
N ALA A 53 -14.63 -11.95 -1.23
CA ALA A 53 -13.17 -11.88 -1.22
C ALA A 53 -12.52 -13.23 -1.57
N GLU A 54 -13.08 -14.34 -1.07
CA GLU A 54 -12.64 -15.70 -1.39
C GLU A 54 -12.81 -16.01 -2.88
N GLU A 55 -13.93 -15.65 -3.50
CA GLU A 55 -14.17 -15.87 -4.94
C GLU A 55 -13.10 -15.14 -5.81
N ILE A 56 -12.64 -13.97 -5.37
CA ILE A 56 -11.57 -13.23 -6.05
C ILE A 56 -10.24 -13.99 -5.93
N LEU A 57 -9.94 -14.54 -4.75
CA LEU A 57 -8.73 -15.30 -4.49
C LEU A 57 -8.71 -16.63 -5.25
N GLU A 58 -9.85 -17.32 -5.38
CA GLU A 58 -9.96 -18.57 -6.14
C GLU A 58 -9.68 -18.38 -7.64
N LYS A 59 -9.89 -17.17 -8.17
CA LYS A 59 -9.54 -16.81 -9.55
C LYS A 59 -8.06 -16.49 -9.73
N ALA A 60 -7.30 -16.34 -8.64
CA ALA A 60 -5.88 -16.04 -8.72
C ALA A 60 -5.07 -17.29 -9.17
N PRO A 61 -3.91 -17.10 -9.82
CA PRO A 61 -3.02 -18.20 -10.15
C PRO A 61 -2.59 -18.99 -8.90
N GLU A 62 -2.35 -20.29 -9.07
CA GLU A 62 -1.81 -21.12 -7.99
C GLU A 62 -0.46 -20.57 -7.48
N SER A 63 -0.24 -20.71 -6.18
CA SER A 63 1.02 -20.32 -5.55
C SER A 63 2.17 -21.10 -6.19
N MET A 64 3.09 -20.38 -6.86
CA MET A 64 4.29 -20.97 -7.41
C MET A 64 5.42 -21.01 -6.39
N GLY A 65 6.41 -21.88 -6.65
CA GLY A 65 7.67 -21.87 -5.91
C GLY A 65 8.45 -20.56 -6.08
N PRO A 66 9.47 -20.33 -5.24
CA PRO A 66 10.30 -19.13 -5.32
C PRO A 66 10.96 -19.01 -6.69
N GLN A 67 10.94 -17.81 -7.26
CA GLN A 67 11.62 -17.52 -8.51
C GLN A 67 13.15 -17.38 -8.29
N PRO A 68 13.98 -17.70 -9.31
CA PRO A 68 15.41 -17.44 -9.25
C PRO A 68 15.70 -15.96 -9.00
N ILE A 69 16.73 -15.67 -8.21
CA ILE A 69 17.20 -14.30 -7.98
C ILE A 69 17.84 -13.78 -9.27
N GLU A 70 17.44 -12.58 -9.70
CA GLU A 70 18.02 -11.96 -10.88
C GLU A 70 19.49 -11.55 -10.63
N PRO A 71 20.42 -11.81 -11.56
CA PRO A 71 21.85 -11.47 -11.40
C PRO A 71 22.15 -9.98 -11.21
N ILE A 72 21.17 -9.09 -11.46
CA ILE A 72 21.30 -7.65 -11.20
C ILE A 72 21.46 -7.33 -9.71
N VAL A 73 20.92 -8.18 -8.82
CA VAL A 73 20.99 -8.01 -7.37
C VAL A 73 22.43 -8.03 -6.86
N ASP A 74 23.33 -8.75 -7.54
CA ASP A 74 24.75 -8.84 -7.21
C ASP A 74 25.59 -7.67 -7.76
N LYS A 75 24.99 -6.73 -8.49
CA LYS A 75 25.72 -5.60 -9.08
C LYS A 75 25.95 -4.50 -8.05
N CYS A 76 27.19 -4.04 -7.96
CA CYS A 76 27.54 -2.86 -7.17
C CYS A 76 27.52 -1.59 -8.05
N TYR A 77 26.82 -0.55 -7.60
CA TYR A 77 26.71 0.73 -8.29
C TYR A 77 27.54 1.79 -7.57
N PHE A 78 28.55 2.34 -8.25
CA PHE A 78 29.33 3.47 -7.74
C PHE A 78 28.69 4.79 -8.17
N MET A 79 28.18 5.57 -7.22
CA MET A 79 27.64 6.90 -7.49
C MET A 79 28.68 7.97 -7.19
N HIS A 80 29.07 8.75 -8.21
CA HIS A 80 29.86 9.96 -8.01
C HIS A 80 28.96 11.07 -7.45
N PRO A 81 29.32 11.73 -6.33
CA PRO A 81 28.61 12.90 -5.86
C PRO A 81 28.65 13.97 -6.95
N LYS A 82 27.50 14.48 -7.37
CA LYS A 82 27.46 15.70 -8.20
C LYS A 82 28.02 16.84 -7.34
N LEU A 83 29.09 17.47 -7.83
CA LEU A 83 29.67 18.71 -7.29
C LEU A 83 28.68 19.87 -7.41
#